data_AF-A0A1E7F4H7-F1
#
_entry.id   AF-A0A1E7F4H7-F1
#
_cell.length_a   1.000
_cell.length_b   1.000
_cell.length_c   1.000
_cell.angle_alpha   90.00
_cell.angle_beta   90.00
_cell.angle_gamma   90.00
#
_symmetry.space_group_name_H-M   'P 1'
#
loop_
_entity.id
_entity.type
_entity.pdbx_description
1 polymer ?
#
loop_
_entity_poly.entity_id
_entity_poly.type
_entity_poly.pdbx_seq_one_letter_code
_entity_poly.pdbx_strand_id
1 'polypeptide(L)'
;MNDGNNDGQPVVLLDSLPYVETVHEDYEEYALALIEEEMKASVPRSLKKMQPLNFRTSMMQKEYESLIVKDGGVEGTLISVQRPKEQLLSFQPKKIVKPTTIEEWNDSNAIEQAKSQFESERIRSQVIEVEKEEGVANWKDHITSLDKLVSFWTKSLQKQAEIVEEINFQRQQSQEKQTGPELERLNQDYQQALYRRNQLEHTIEGLKRESNNNTSTNNDRKRKA
;
A
#
# COMPACT_ATOMS: atom_id res chain seq x y z
N MET A 1 25.15 3.08 13.43
CA MET A 1 25.05 2.74 14.87
C MET A 1 24.38 3.92 15.54
N ASN A 2 23.08 3.82 15.73
CA ASN A 2 22.29 4.84 16.41
C ASN A 2 21.34 4.07 17.33
N ASP A 3 21.86 3.68 18.48
CA ASP A 3 21.09 3.05 19.55
C ASP A 3 20.22 4.13 20.17
N GLY A 4 19.00 4.25 19.63
CA GLY A 4 17.95 5.04 20.23
C GLY A 4 17.40 4.26 21.42
N ASN A 5 17.87 4.62 22.62
CA ASN A 5 17.32 4.26 23.92
C ASN A 5 15.78 4.13 23.87
N ASN A 6 15.30 2.90 23.97
CA ASN A 6 13.89 2.59 24.24
C ASN A 6 13.79 1.73 25.52
N ASP A 7 14.65 2.04 26.50
CA ASP A 7 14.76 1.34 27.78
C ASP A 7 13.63 1.80 28.70
N GLY A 8 12.49 1.11 28.65
CA GLY A 8 11.44 1.25 29.69
C GLY A 8 10.00 1.30 29.18
N GLN A 9 9.75 1.25 27.87
CA GLN A 9 8.41 0.94 27.39
C GLN A 9 8.17 -0.57 27.57
N PRO A 10 7.08 -1.01 28.23
CA PRO A 10 6.74 -2.42 28.23
C PRO A 10 6.60 -2.84 26.76
N VAL A 11 7.33 -3.88 26.35
CA VAL A 11 7.13 -4.48 25.04
C VAL A 11 5.70 -5.00 25.02
N VAL A 12 4.81 -4.26 24.35
CA VAL A 12 3.42 -4.69 24.18
C VAL A 12 3.47 -5.85 23.19
N LEU A 13 3.43 -7.06 23.72
CA LEU A 13 3.33 -8.27 22.92
C LEU A 13 1.89 -8.33 22.40
N LEU A 14 1.73 -7.95 21.13
CA LEU A 14 0.49 -8.11 20.38
C LEU A 14 0.57 -9.44 19.65
N ASP A 15 -0.32 -10.36 19.99
CA ASP A 15 -0.43 -11.66 19.33
C ASP A 15 -1.80 -11.76 18.66
N SER A 16 -1.81 -12.19 17.41
CA SER A 16 -3.01 -12.50 16.64
C SER A 16 -2.70 -13.67 15.70
N LEU A 17 -3.63 -14.62 15.61
CA LEU A 17 -3.39 -15.91 14.94
C LEU A 17 -4.25 -16.07 13.67
N PRO A 18 -3.92 -15.38 12.57
CA PRO A 18 -4.75 -15.35 11.36
C PRO A 18 -4.95 -16.70 10.67
N TYR A 19 -4.08 -17.70 10.88
CA TYR A 19 -4.23 -19.03 10.28
C TYR A 19 -5.09 -19.98 11.12
N VAL A 20 -5.32 -19.67 12.39
CA VAL A 20 -6.08 -20.51 13.34
C VAL A 20 -7.43 -19.90 13.67
N GLU A 21 -7.50 -18.57 13.78
CA GLU A 21 -8.73 -17.86 14.08
C GLU A 21 -9.66 -17.84 12.87
N THR A 22 -10.79 -18.55 12.96
CA THR A 22 -11.89 -18.42 12.00
C THR A 22 -12.71 -17.19 12.36
N VAL A 23 -12.42 -16.05 11.74
CA VAL A 23 -13.14 -14.79 11.99
C VAL A 23 -14.34 -14.70 11.05
N HIS A 24 -15.52 -14.40 11.60
CA HIS A 24 -16.73 -14.09 10.82
C HIS A 24 -16.65 -12.65 10.29
N GLU A 25 -17.16 -12.42 9.08
CA GLU A 25 -17.10 -11.11 8.38
C GLU A 25 -17.66 -9.96 9.24
N ASP A 26 -18.78 -10.18 9.94
CA ASP A 26 -19.39 -9.22 10.87
C ASP A 26 -18.46 -8.71 11.99
N TYR A 27 -17.44 -9.47 12.40
CA TYR A 27 -16.51 -9.03 13.44
C TYR A 27 -15.53 -7.96 12.94
N GLU A 28 -15.21 -7.96 11.64
CA GLU A 28 -14.37 -6.92 11.06
C GLU A 28 -15.10 -5.57 11.09
N GLU A 29 -16.37 -5.55 10.66
CA GLU A 29 -17.19 -4.33 10.69
C GLU A 29 -17.38 -3.82 12.12
N TYR A 30 -17.63 -4.71 13.07
CA TYR A 30 -17.73 -4.35 14.49
C TYR A 30 -16.42 -3.77 15.04
N ALA A 31 -15.28 -4.39 14.73
CA ALA A 31 -13.97 -3.90 15.15
C ALA A 31 -13.67 -2.51 14.54
N LEU A 32 -14.00 -2.30 13.26
CA LEU A 32 -13.85 -1.00 12.60
C LEU A 32 -14.70 0.09 13.26
N ALA A 33 -15.94 -0.22 13.63
CA ALA A 33 -16.82 0.73 14.32
C ALA A 33 -16.25 1.15 15.69
N LEU A 34 -15.70 0.19 16.47
CA LEU A 34 -15.03 0.49 17.74
C LEU A 34 -13.76 1.33 17.54
N ILE A 35 -12.95 1.00 16.52
CA ILE A 35 -11.76 1.79 16.17
C ILE A 35 -12.17 3.23 15.82
N GLU A 36 -13.26 3.42 15.08
CA GLU A 36 -13.76 4.74 14.72
C GLU A 36 -14.22 5.54 15.95
N GLU A 37 -14.90 4.91 16.89
CA GLU A 37 -15.30 5.52 18.16
C GLU A 37 -14.09 5.98 18.98
N GLU A 38 -13.07 5.12 19.11
CA GLU A 38 -11.82 5.46 19.78
C GLU A 38 -11.05 6.56 19.05
N MET A 39 -11.04 6.54 17.72
CA MET A 39 -10.43 7.60 16.91
C MET A 39 -11.13 8.95 17.11
N LYS A 40 -12.46 8.98 17.26
CA LYS A 40 -13.24 10.20 17.58
C LYS A 40 -12.94 10.72 18.98
N ALA A 41 -12.73 9.83 19.95
CA ALA A 41 -12.37 10.20 21.32
C ALA A 41 -10.91 10.66 21.44
N SER A 42 -10.02 10.14 20.59
CA SER A 42 -8.61 10.51 20.58
C SER A 42 -8.37 11.86 19.89
N VAL A 43 -7.60 12.74 20.53
CA VAL A 43 -7.11 13.95 19.85
C VAL A 43 -6.06 13.50 18.82
N PRO A 44 -6.21 13.83 17.52
CA PRO A 44 -5.24 13.43 16.51
C PRO A 44 -3.85 13.94 16.91
N ARG A 45 -2.91 13.01 17.10
CA ARG A 45 -1.50 13.36 17.26
C ARG A 45 -1.10 14.19 16.04
N SER A 46 -0.55 15.38 16.30
CA SER A 46 0.08 16.20 15.27
C SER A 46 1.02 15.32 14.45
N LEU A 47 0.58 14.94 13.24
CA LEU A 47 1.43 14.27 12.28
C LEU A 47 2.65 15.16 12.15
N LYS A 48 3.85 14.63 12.45
CA LYS A 48 5.10 15.35 12.16
C LYS A 48 4.95 15.84 10.72
N LYS A 49 4.77 17.15 10.54
CA LYS A 49 4.53 17.76 9.24
C LYS A 49 5.54 17.14 8.28
N MET A 50 5.07 16.61 7.16
CA MET A 50 5.97 16.09 6.12
C MET A 50 7.11 17.09 5.96
N GLN A 51 8.34 16.59 5.94
CA GLN A 51 9.52 17.44 5.74
C GLN A 51 9.24 18.34 4.53
N PRO A 52 9.42 19.66 4.64
CA PRO A 52 9.18 20.56 3.52
C PRO A 52 10.00 20.07 2.32
N LEU A 53 9.38 20.04 1.15
CA LEU A 53 10.02 19.54 -0.06
C LEU A 53 11.21 20.46 -0.39
N ASN A 54 12.43 19.95 -0.24
CA ASN A 54 13.64 20.71 -0.52
C ASN A 54 13.95 20.60 -2.02
N PHE A 55 13.70 21.67 -2.77
CA PHE A 55 14.10 21.74 -4.18
C PHE A 55 15.58 22.03 -4.30
N ARG A 56 16.26 21.31 -5.20
CA ARG A 56 17.70 21.51 -5.46
C ARG A 56 18.00 22.87 -6.10
N THR A 57 17.05 23.43 -6.84
CA THR A 57 17.19 24.72 -7.54
C THR A 57 15.88 25.49 -7.52
N SER A 58 15.96 26.83 -7.57
CA SER A 58 14.77 27.69 -7.62
C SER A 58 13.95 27.49 -8.90
N MET A 59 14.58 27.05 -10.00
CA MET A 59 13.88 26.68 -11.24
C MET A 59 12.98 25.46 -11.02
N MET A 60 13.45 24.43 -10.31
CA MET A 60 12.66 23.25 -10.00
C MET A 60 11.46 23.57 -9.11
N GLN A 61 11.63 24.52 -8.17
CA GLN A 61 10.53 25.03 -7.36
C GLN A 61 9.47 25.74 -8.21
N LYS A 62 9.88 26.61 -9.13
CA LYS A 62 8.95 27.33 -10.03
C LYS A 62 8.20 26.40 -10.97
N GLU A 63 8.87 25.37 -11.50
CA GLU A 63 8.21 24.34 -12.32
C GLU A 63 7.18 23.56 -11.51
N TYR A 64 7.52 23.17 -10.28
CA TYR A 64 6.59 22.49 -9.37
C TYR A 64 5.37 23.37 -9.02
N GLU A 65 5.60 24.63 -8.67
CA GLU A 65 4.53 25.60 -8.41
C GLU A 65 3.67 25.83 -9.66
N SER A 66 4.29 25.93 -10.84
CA SER A 66 3.56 26.08 -12.10
C SER A 66 2.72 24.85 -12.46
N LEU A 67 3.17 23.64 -12.11
CA LEU A 67 2.42 22.41 -12.33
C LEU A 67 1.22 22.32 -11.39
N ILE A 68 1.38 22.70 -10.12
CA ILE A 68 0.26 22.75 -9.14
C ILE A 68 -0.82 23.75 -9.58
N VAL A 69 -0.41 24.93 -10.07
CA VAL A 69 -1.35 25.99 -10.46
C VAL A 69 -2.09 25.65 -11.76
N LYS A 70 -1.44 24.95 -12.70
CA LYS A 70 -2.05 24.62 -14.00
C LYS A 70 -3.10 23.51 -13.95
N ASP A 71 -2.98 22.57 -13.01
CA ASP A 71 -3.88 21.42 -12.92
C ASP A 71 -5.19 21.70 -12.15
N GLY A 72 -5.41 22.94 -11.70
CA GLY A 72 -6.72 23.39 -11.27
C GLY A 72 -7.38 22.50 -10.21
N GLY A 73 -6.73 22.29 -9.08
CA GLY A 73 -7.41 21.70 -7.93
C GLY A 73 -6.49 21.09 -6.89
N VAL A 74 -6.74 21.47 -5.64
CA VAL A 74 -6.87 20.60 -4.46
C VAL A 74 -5.95 19.37 -4.40
N GLU A 75 -5.23 19.27 -3.28
CA GLU A 75 -4.53 18.07 -2.80
C GLU A 75 -5.15 16.77 -3.32
N GLY A 76 -4.42 16.02 -4.15
CA GLY A 76 -4.66 14.58 -4.28
C GLY A 76 -4.70 13.94 -5.67
N THR A 77 -4.61 14.66 -6.80
CA THR A 77 -4.72 13.98 -8.10
C THR A 77 -3.50 14.22 -8.99
N LEU A 78 -2.69 13.18 -9.12
CA LEU A 78 -1.56 13.11 -10.05
C LEU A 78 -2.02 12.50 -11.39
N ILE A 79 -1.64 13.18 -12.48
CA ILE A 79 -1.29 12.67 -13.83
C ILE A 79 -2.38 12.76 -14.91
N SER A 80 -2.18 13.73 -15.81
CA SER A 80 -2.05 13.45 -17.25
C SER A 80 -1.27 14.60 -17.93
N VAL A 81 0.03 14.42 -18.15
CA VAL A 81 0.85 15.33 -18.98
C VAL A 81 0.52 15.08 -20.46
N GLN A 82 -0.64 15.55 -20.89
CA GLN A 82 -0.87 15.76 -22.32
C GLN A 82 -0.11 17.02 -22.69
N ARG A 83 1.11 16.84 -23.27
CA ARG A 83 1.79 17.97 -23.92
C ARG A 83 0.78 18.65 -24.84
N PRO A 84 0.56 19.97 -24.74
CA PRO A 84 -0.44 20.65 -25.53
C PRO A 84 -0.18 20.37 -27.01
N LYS A 85 -1.17 19.80 -27.71
CA LYS A 85 -1.13 19.58 -29.17
C LYS A 85 -0.69 20.84 -29.93
N GLU A 86 -0.95 22.01 -29.37
CA GLU A 86 -0.55 23.32 -29.88
C GLU A 86 0.97 23.51 -29.95
N GLN A 87 1.74 23.02 -28.96
CA GLN A 87 3.21 23.07 -29.02
C GLN A 87 3.76 22.14 -30.10
N LEU A 88 3.12 20.99 -30.32
CA LEU A 88 3.51 20.08 -31.42
C LEU A 88 3.16 20.68 -32.80
N LEU A 89 2.06 21.41 -32.90
CA LEU A 89 1.66 22.14 -34.11
C LEU A 89 2.58 23.33 -34.41
N SER A 90 3.18 23.98 -33.42
CA SER A 90 4.15 25.06 -33.65
C SER A 90 5.48 24.60 -34.25
N PHE A 91 5.81 23.30 -34.14
CA PHE A 91 6.98 22.71 -34.77
C PHE A 91 6.71 22.12 -36.17
N GLN A 92 5.46 22.08 -36.62
CA GLN A 92 5.14 21.67 -37.98
C GLN A 92 5.49 22.82 -38.93
N PRO A 93 6.33 22.61 -39.96
CA PRO A 93 6.60 23.65 -40.93
C PRO A 93 5.28 24.07 -41.59
N LYS A 94 4.94 25.36 -41.51
CA LYS A 94 3.76 25.91 -42.19
C LYS A 94 3.86 25.53 -43.67
N LYS A 95 2.79 24.96 -44.24
CA LYS A 95 2.74 24.62 -45.66
C LYS A 95 2.99 25.89 -46.46
N ILE A 96 4.14 25.97 -47.14
CA ILE A 96 4.44 27.09 -48.02
C ILE A 96 3.53 26.98 -49.24
N VAL A 97 2.65 27.96 -49.42
CA VAL A 97 2.01 28.21 -50.70
C VAL A 97 3.12 28.72 -51.61
N LYS A 98 3.35 28.07 -52.76
CA LYS A 98 4.38 28.51 -53.70
C LYS A 98 4.12 29.99 -54.04
N PRO A 99 5.08 30.91 -53.81
CA PRO A 99 4.87 32.31 -54.15
C PRO A 99 4.61 32.40 -55.66
N THR A 100 3.48 32.99 -56.03
CA THR A 100 3.01 33.05 -57.42
C THR A 100 3.29 34.43 -58.03
N THR A 101 3.51 35.45 -57.19
CA THR A 101 3.72 36.85 -57.62
C THR A 101 5.15 37.32 -57.30
N ILE A 102 5.72 38.21 -58.13
CA ILE A 102 7.08 38.77 -57.93
C ILE A 102 7.23 39.47 -56.56
N GLU A 103 6.15 40.07 -56.06
CA GLU A 103 6.10 40.76 -54.76
C GLU A 103 6.18 39.78 -53.58
N GLU A 104 5.60 38.58 -53.71
CA GLU A 104 5.67 37.52 -52.70
C GLU A 104 7.06 36.86 -52.65
N TRP A 105 7.77 36.85 -53.78
CA TRP A 105 9.19 36.43 -53.84
C TRP A 105 10.13 37.49 -53.26
N ASN A 106 9.77 38.77 -53.38
CA ASN A 106 10.52 39.89 -52.82
C ASN A 106 10.28 40.08 -51.31
N ASP A 107 9.29 39.39 -50.73
CA ASP A 107 9.13 39.34 -49.27
C ASP A 107 10.31 38.57 -48.66
N SER A 108 11.07 39.24 -47.79
CA SER A 108 12.31 38.72 -47.17
C SER A 108 12.09 37.35 -46.50
N ASN A 109 10.87 37.08 -46.06
CA ASN A 109 10.51 35.86 -45.34
C ASN A 109 10.35 34.64 -46.26
N ALA A 110 10.00 34.81 -47.53
CA ALA A 110 9.74 33.69 -48.44
C ALA A 110 11.02 32.91 -48.78
N ILE A 111 12.13 33.63 -49.01
CA ILE A 111 13.44 33.03 -49.30
C ILE A 111 14.01 32.33 -48.07
N GLU A 112 13.86 32.92 -46.89
CA GLU A 112 14.33 32.32 -45.63
C GLU A 112 13.56 31.04 -45.30
N GLN A 113 12.25 31.03 -45.49
CA GLN A 113 11.41 29.85 -45.31
C GLN A 113 11.78 28.73 -46.30
N ALA A 114 11.99 29.06 -47.57
CA ALA A 114 12.41 28.08 -48.58
C ALA A 114 13.79 27.47 -48.25
N LYS A 115 14.75 28.29 -47.81
CA LYS A 115 16.07 27.83 -47.34
C LYS A 115 15.95 26.93 -46.11
N SER A 116 15.14 27.32 -45.13
CA SER A 116 14.93 26.53 -43.92
C SER A 116 14.32 25.16 -44.23
N GLN A 117 13.37 25.09 -45.16
CA GLN A 117 12.79 23.80 -45.57
C GLN A 117 13.79 22.93 -46.34
N PHE A 118 14.56 23.52 -47.25
CA PHE A 118 15.60 22.80 -47.96
C PHE A 118 16.62 22.18 -46.99
N GLU A 119 17.08 22.96 -46.00
CA GLU A 119 18.01 22.47 -44.99
C GLU A 119 17.37 21.40 -44.09
N SER A 120 16.11 21.56 -43.69
CA SER A 120 15.37 20.55 -42.93
C SER A 120 15.27 19.23 -43.69
N GLU A 121 14.89 19.25 -44.97
CA GLU A 121 14.79 18.05 -45.79
C GLU A 121 16.17 17.43 -46.10
N ARG A 122 17.21 18.26 -46.24
CA ARG A 122 18.60 17.79 -46.38
C ARG A 122 19.05 17.02 -45.13
N ILE A 123 18.86 17.60 -43.94
CA ILE A 123 19.19 16.95 -42.67
C ILE A 123 18.36 15.68 -42.50
N ARG A 124 17.06 15.73 -42.79
CA ARG A 124 16.18 14.56 -42.74
C ARG A 124 16.68 13.44 -43.65
N SER A 125 17.11 13.75 -44.86
CA SER A 125 17.68 12.76 -45.79
C SER A 125 18.92 12.09 -45.20
N GLN A 126 19.81 12.86 -44.58
CA GLN A 126 21.01 12.33 -43.93
C GLN A 126 20.66 11.45 -42.72
N VAL A 127 19.69 11.86 -41.89
CA VAL A 127 19.21 11.05 -40.76
C VAL A 127 18.63 9.72 -41.25
N ILE A 128 17.81 9.74 -42.29
CA ILE A 128 17.22 8.52 -42.87
C ILE A 128 18.30 7.59 -43.44
N GLU A 129 19.37 8.14 -44.02
CA GLU A 129 20.49 7.34 -44.53
C GLU A 129 21.22 6.61 -43.39
N VAL A 130 21.51 7.31 -42.29
CA VAL A 130 22.10 6.71 -41.08
C VAL A 130 21.15 5.69 -40.45
N GLU A 131 19.87 6.00 -40.32
CA GLU A 131 18.86 5.08 -39.77
C GLU A 131 18.68 3.83 -40.64
N LYS A 132 18.83 3.94 -41.96
CA LYS A 132 18.77 2.81 -42.88
C LYS A 132 19.95 1.86 -42.67
N GLU A 133 21.13 2.39 -42.40
CA GLU A 133 22.35 1.61 -42.21
C GLU A 133 22.40 0.94 -40.83
N GLU A 134 22.13 1.69 -39.76
CA GLU A 134 22.34 1.22 -38.38
C GLU A 134 21.05 1.08 -37.55
N GLY A 135 19.93 1.64 -38.01
CA GLY A 135 18.71 1.74 -37.22
C GLY A 135 18.15 0.36 -36.84
N VAL A 136 18.11 -0.60 -37.77
CA VAL A 136 17.59 -1.95 -37.48
C VAL A 136 18.46 -2.69 -36.45
N ALA A 137 19.79 -2.51 -36.51
CA ALA A 137 20.71 -3.11 -35.56
C ALA A 137 20.53 -2.50 -34.17
N ASN A 138 20.52 -1.16 -34.08
CA ASN A 138 20.30 -0.43 -32.83
C ASN A 138 18.95 -0.76 -32.20
N TRP A 139 17.89 -0.91 -33.00
CA TRP A 139 16.57 -1.33 -32.52
C TRP A 139 16.59 -2.74 -31.95
N LYS A 140 17.26 -3.69 -32.60
CA LYS A 140 17.39 -5.06 -32.09
C LYS A 140 18.21 -5.12 -30.80
N ASP A 141 19.28 -4.34 -30.71
CA ASP A 141 20.10 -4.25 -29.51
C ASP A 141 19.30 -3.64 -28.35
N HIS A 142 18.52 -2.61 -28.62
CA HIS A 142 17.63 -2.01 -27.63
C HIS A 142 16.57 -3.00 -27.14
N ILE A 143 15.90 -3.73 -28.04
CA ILE A 143 14.94 -4.78 -27.67
C ILE A 143 15.61 -5.86 -26.82
N THR A 144 16.81 -6.31 -27.21
CA THR A 144 17.58 -7.29 -26.43
C THR A 144 17.92 -6.77 -25.04
N SER A 145 18.22 -5.48 -24.90
CA SER A 145 18.45 -4.85 -23.59
C SER A 145 17.17 -4.80 -22.76
N LEU A 146 16.01 -4.54 -23.38
CA LEU A 146 14.71 -4.55 -22.70
C LEU A 146 14.36 -5.97 -22.22
N ASP A 147 14.59 -7.00 -23.04
CA ASP A 147 14.35 -8.39 -22.66
C ASP A 147 15.19 -8.82 -21.45
N LYS A 148 16.45 -8.38 -21.40
CA LYS A 148 17.33 -8.59 -20.23
C LYS A 148 16.76 -7.93 -18.98
N LEU A 149 16.25 -6.70 -19.10
CA LEU A 149 15.66 -5.97 -17.99
C LEU A 149 14.38 -6.64 -17.48
N VAL A 150 13.51 -7.07 -18.40
CA VAL A 150 12.30 -7.83 -18.06
C VAL A 150 12.67 -9.12 -17.33
N SER A 151 13.61 -9.91 -17.87
CA SER A 151 14.06 -11.14 -17.24
C SER A 151 14.63 -10.91 -15.83
N PHE A 152 15.39 -9.82 -15.63
CA PHE A 152 15.91 -9.45 -14.32
C PHE A 152 14.80 -9.17 -13.31
N TRP A 153 13.79 -8.37 -13.68
CA TRP A 153 12.69 -8.04 -12.78
C TRP A 153 11.78 -9.24 -12.50
N THR A 154 11.48 -10.07 -13.50
CA THR A 154 10.71 -11.30 -13.31
C THR A 154 11.40 -12.25 -12.33
N LYS A 155 12.73 -12.44 -12.45
CA LYS A 155 13.50 -13.27 -11.52
C LYS A 155 13.51 -12.69 -10.10
N SER A 156 13.64 -11.37 -9.98
CA SER A 156 13.64 -10.69 -8.69
C SER A 156 12.28 -10.81 -8.00
N LEU A 157 11.20 -10.66 -8.75
CA LEU A 157 9.83 -10.84 -8.27
C LEU A 157 9.59 -12.29 -7.82
N GLN A 158 9.99 -13.27 -8.63
CA GLN A 158 9.86 -14.68 -8.28
C GLN A 158 10.59 -14.99 -6.96
N LYS A 159 11.82 -14.50 -6.81
CA LYS A 159 12.61 -14.71 -5.60
C LYS A 159 11.97 -14.09 -4.36
N GLN A 160 11.34 -12.93 -4.51
CA GLN A 160 10.57 -12.31 -3.42
C GLN A 160 9.31 -13.09 -3.10
N ALA A 161 8.59 -13.60 -4.11
CA ALA A 161 7.40 -14.42 -3.92
C ALA A 161 7.74 -15.72 -3.16
N GLU A 162 8.83 -16.40 -3.52
CA GLU A 162 9.32 -17.60 -2.82
C GLU A 162 9.63 -17.33 -1.34
N ILE A 163 10.24 -16.17 -1.03
CA ILE A 163 10.52 -15.77 0.36
C ILE A 163 9.22 -15.51 1.13
N VAL A 164 8.26 -14.83 0.52
CA VAL A 164 6.95 -14.57 1.15
C VAL A 164 6.20 -15.87 1.40
N GLU A 165 6.21 -16.79 0.43
CA GLU A 165 5.59 -18.11 0.56
C GLU A 165 6.22 -18.92 1.69
N GLU A 166 7.55 -18.96 1.78
CA GLU A 166 8.25 -19.65 2.87
C GLU A 166 7.91 -19.04 4.24
N ILE A 167 7.88 -17.71 4.36
CA ILE A 167 7.50 -17.03 5.61
C ILE A 167 6.06 -17.38 5.99
N ASN A 168 5.14 -17.33 5.04
CA ASN A 168 3.74 -17.66 5.28
C ASN A 168 3.58 -19.13 5.67
N PHE A 169 4.32 -20.04 5.02
CA PHE A 169 4.34 -21.45 5.35
C PHE A 169 4.86 -21.71 6.77
N GLN A 170 5.95 -21.04 7.17
CA GLN A 170 6.49 -21.13 8.53
C GLN A 170 5.50 -20.59 9.57
N ARG A 171 4.85 -19.45 9.29
CA ARG A 171 3.81 -18.88 10.16
C ARG A 171 2.63 -19.82 10.31
N GLN A 172 2.12 -20.35 9.21
CA GLN A 172 1.02 -21.30 9.20
C GLN A 172 1.37 -22.54 10.02
N GLN A 173 2.56 -23.15 9.79
CA GLN A 173 2.98 -24.30 10.58
C GLN A 173 3.09 -23.99 12.08
N SER A 174 3.66 -22.85 12.45
CA SER A 174 3.81 -22.46 13.85
C SER A 174 2.43 -22.32 14.52
N GLN A 175 1.49 -21.66 13.86
CA GLN A 175 0.17 -21.40 14.42
C GLN A 175 -0.69 -22.68 14.45
N GLU A 176 -0.80 -23.41 13.34
CA GLU A 176 -1.67 -24.58 13.24
C GLU A 176 -1.15 -25.80 14.01
N LYS A 177 0.17 -26.02 14.07
CA LYS A 177 0.72 -27.23 14.71
C LYS A 177 1.10 -27.04 16.17
N GLN A 178 1.47 -25.83 16.59
CA GLN A 178 1.96 -25.59 17.94
C GLN A 178 0.93 -24.80 18.75
N THR A 179 0.68 -23.55 18.36
CA THR A 179 -0.11 -22.61 19.17
C THR A 179 -1.60 -22.98 19.23
N GLY A 180 -2.21 -23.33 18.10
CA GLY A 180 -3.64 -23.66 18.02
C GLY A 180 -4.05 -24.85 18.92
N PRO A 181 -3.39 -26.01 18.81
CA PRO A 181 -3.68 -27.16 19.67
C PRO A 181 -3.41 -26.90 21.15
N GLU A 182 -2.38 -26.11 21.47
CA GLU A 182 -2.08 -25.72 22.84
C GLU A 182 -3.18 -24.83 23.42
N LEU A 183 -3.68 -23.87 22.64
CA LEU A 183 -4.80 -23.01 23.02
C LEU A 183 -6.09 -23.81 23.21
N GLU A 184 -6.38 -24.77 22.32
CA GLU A 184 -7.55 -25.64 22.45
C GLU A 184 -7.46 -26.50 23.72
N ARG A 185 -6.31 -27.12 23.98
CA ARG A 185 -6.06 -27.86 25.21
C ARG A 185 -6.27 -26.99 26.45
N LEU A 186 -5.69 -25.78 26.46
CA LEU A 186 -5.82 -24.86 27.58
C LEU A 186 -7.27 -24.45 27.81
N ASN A 187 -8.04 -24.23 26.73
CA ASN A 187 -9.46 -23.92 26.81
C ASN A 187 -10.27 -25.10 27.38
N GLN A 188 -9.98 -26.33 26.97
CA GLN A 188 -10.60 -27.53 27.54
C GLN A 188 -10.29 -27.68 29.03
N ASP A 189 -9.03 -27.52 29.42
CA ASP A 189 -8.60 -27.58 30.82
C ASP A 189 -9.29 -26.50 31.66
N TYR A 190 -9.42 -25.29 31.11
CA TYR A 190 -10.14 -24.19 31.76
C TYR A 190 -11.63 -24.50 31.94
N GLN A 191 -12.30 -25.00 30.90
CA GLN A 191 -13.72 -25.39 30.97
C GLN A 191 -13.95 -26.51 31.99
N GLN A 192 -13.07 -27.51 32.03
CA GLN A 192 -13.14 -28.58 33.03
C GLN A 192 -12.95 -28.05 34.45
N ALA A 193 -12.00 -27.13 34.66
CA ALA A 193 -11.79 -26.51 35.96
C ALA A 193 -13.03 -25.71 36.42
N LEU A 194 -13.66 -24.95 35.51
CA LEU A 194 -14.91 -24.25 35.78
C LEU A 194 -16.05 -25.21 36.11
N TYR A 195 -16.20 -26.29 35.35
CA TYR A 195 -17.23 -27.30 35.60
C TYR A 195 -17.05 -27.94 36.98
N ARG A 196 -15.82 -28.35 37.32
CA ARG A 196 -15.49 -28.91 38.64
C ARG A 196 -15.80 -27.92 39.76
N ARG A 197 -15.43 -26.64 39.59
CA ARG A 197 -15.75 -25.59 40.57
C ARG A 197 -17.26 -25.45 40.77
N ASN A 198 -18.03 -25.32 39.70
CA ASN A 198 -19.48 -25.17 39.77
C ASN A 198 -20.16 -26.41 40.38
N GLN A 199 -19.66 -27.62 40.08
CA GLN A 199 -20.15 -28.86 40.69
C GLN A 199 -19.88 -28.90 42.21
N LEU A 200 -18.69 -28.46 42.64
CA LEU A 200 -18.36 -28.34 44.06
C LEU A 200 -19.26 -27.32 44.76
N GLU A 201 -19.51 -26.16 44.14
CA GLU A 201 -20.43 -25.16 44.70
C GLU A 201 -21.85 -25.72 44.86
N HIS A 202 -22.39 -26.40 43.84
CA HIS A 202 -23.72 -27.01 43.89
C HIS A 202 -23.81 -28.10 44.96
N THR A 203 -22.79 -28.95 45.10
CA THR A 203 -22.77 -30.01 46.12
C THR A 203 -22.66 -29.44 47.53
N ILE A 204 -21.84 -28.41 47.75
CA ILE A 204 -21.75 -27.70 49.04
C ILE A 204 -23.09 -27.05 49.39
N GLU A 205 -23.76 -26.43 48.42
CA GLU A 205 -25.06 -25.82 48.67
C GLU A 205 -26.13 -26.86 49.01
N GLY A 206 -26.14 -28.00 48.31
CA GLY A 206 -26.97 -29.16 48.64
C GLY A 206 -26.75 -29.65 50.07
N LEU A 207 -25.49 -29.88 50.45
CA LEU A 207 -25.11 -30.28 51.80
C LEU A 207 -25.51 -29.25 52.87
N LYS A 208 -25.40 -27.95 52.57
CA LYS A 208 -25.87 -26.88 53.48
C LYS A 208 -27.39 -26.92 53.67
N ARG A 209 -28.16 -27.14 52.60
CA ARG A 209 -29.62 -27.28 52.68
C ARG A 209 -30.02 -28.50 53.50
N GLU A 210 -29.37 -29.65 53.26
CA GLU A 210 -29.59 -30.87 54.03
C GLU A 210 -29.22 -30.70 55.51
N SER A 211 -28.08 -30.08 55.79
CA SER A 211 -27.66 -29.76 57.16
C SER A 211 -28.71 -28.89 57.85
N ASN A 212 -29.18 -27.81 57.23
CA ASN A 212 -30.20 -26.91 57.79
C ASN A 212 -31.54 -27.61 58.05
N ASN A 213 -31.95 -28.54 57.18
CA ASN A 213 -33.15 -29.36 57.36
C ASN A 213 -32.99 -30.36 58.52
N ASN A 214 -31.80 -30.96 58.67
CA ASN A 214 -31.48 -31.85 59.78
C ASN A 214 -31.42 -31.11 61.13
N THR A 215 -30.89 -29.88 61.19
CA THR A 215 -30.93 -29.08 62.44
C THR A 215 -32.36 -28.70 62.82
N SER A 216 -33.21 -28.37 61.84
CA SER A 216 -34.62 -28.04 62.07
C SER A 216 -35.40 -29.24 62.63
N THR A 217 -35.24 -30.42 62.03
CA THR A 217 -35.91 -31.66 62.51
C THR A 217 -35.41 -32.14 63.88
N ASN A 218 -34.13 -31.94 64.20
CA ASN A 218 -33.59 -32.28 65.53
C ASN A 218 -34.08 -31.31 66.62
N ASN A 219 -34.28 -30.03 66.28
CA ASN A 219 -34.88 -29.05 67.18
C ASN A 219 -36.37 -29.32 67.42
N ASP A 220 -37.11 -29.80 66.43
CA ASP A 220 -38.51 -30.22 66.60
C ASP A 220 -38.66 -31.49 67.45
N ARG A 221 -37.70 -32.42 67.38
CA ARG A 221 -37.67 -33.59 68.27
C ARG A 221 -37.36 -33.22 69.73
N LYS A 222 -36.49 -32.24 69.96
CA LYS A 222 -36.21 -31.69 71.31
C LYS A 222 -37.38 -30.89 71.90
N ARG A 223 -38.32 -30.40 71.10
CA ARG A 223 -39.53 -29.69 71.56
C ARG A 223 -40.72 -30.62 71.87
N LYS A 224 -40.66 -31.88 71.46
CA LYS A 224 -41.72 -32.89 71.66
C LYS A 224 -41.39 -33.93 72.74
N ALA A 225 -40.22 -33.86 73.36
CA ALA A 225 -39.83 -34.60 74.56
C ALA A 225 -39.83 -33.63 75.75
#